data_AF-A0A518HKM5-F1
#
_entry.id   AF-A0A518HKM5-F1
#
_cell.length_a   1.000
_cell.length_b   1.000
_cell.length_c   1.000
_cell.angle_alpha   90.00
_cell.angle_beta   90.00
_cell.angle_gamma   90.00
#
_symmetry.space_group_name_H-M   'P 1'
#
loop_
_entity.id
_entity.type
_entity.pdbx_description
1 polymer ?
#
loop_
_entity_poly.entity_id
_entity_poly.type
_entity_poly.pdbx_seq_one_letter_code
_entity_poly.pdbx_strand_id
1 'polypeptide(L)'
;MDVFESDTPSLCDRCLRELVGGRGEFYEIDIQATVDSSPPILDSPATLDRDEMDAQWGKVIEQLESTPQVDAENQVHCRRRLLLCSPCFQVWIENPAGGE
;
A
#
# COMPACT_ATOMS: atom_id res chain seq x y z
N MET A 1 24.29 -11.64 17.76
CA MET A 1 25.46 -11.66 16.84
C MET A 1 24.96 -12.50 15.70
N ASP A 2 24.24 -11.86 14.78
CA ASP A 2 23.33 -12.54 13.88
C ASP A 2 23.80 -12.32 12.46
N VAL A 3 24.33 -13.43 11.94
CA VAL A 3 24.41 -13.88 10.55
C VAL A 3 24.19 -12.78 9.51
N PHE A 4 25.28 -12.35 8.87
CA PHE A 4 25.22 -11.67 7.59
C PHE A 4 24.47 -12.58 6.60
N GLU A 5 23.18 -12.33 6.40
CA GLU A 5 22.36 -13.05 5.43
C GLU A 5 23.01 -12.89 4.06
N SER A 6 23.48 -14.03 3.57
CA SER A 6 24.23 -14.22 2.34
C SER A 6 23.37 -13.91 1.11
N ASP A 7 23.80 -12.91 0.36
CA ASP A 7 24.18 -13.04 -1.05
C ASP A 7 23.11 -13.54 -2.04
N THR A 8 21.83 -13.31 -1.74
CA THR A 8 20.82 -13.39 -2.80
C THR A 8 20.81 -12.04 -3.51
N PRO A 9 21.20 -11.98 -4.80
CA PRO A 9 21.15 -10.72 -5.54
C PRO A 9 19.72 -10.20 -5.50
N SER A 10 19.54 -9.04 -4.89
CA SER A 10 18.24 -8.39 -4.87
C SER A 10 18.03 -7.72 -6.22
N LEU A 11 16.79 -7.56 -6.65
CA LEU A 11 16.49 -6.87 -7.90
C LEU A 11 15.86 -5.52 -7.60
N CYS A 12 16.15 -4.53 -8.44
CA CYS A 12 15.41 -3.28 -8.43
C CYS A 12 13.96 -3.56 -8.83
N ASP A 13 13.00 -3.20 -7.97
CA ASP A 13 11.57 -3.45 -8.21
C ASP A 13 11.02 -2.73 -9.44
N ARG A 14 11.74 -1.73 -9.96
CA ARG A 14 11.32 -0.95 -11.13
C ARG A 14 11.96 -1.38 -12.44
N CYS A 15 13.26 -1.66 -12.45
CA CYS A 15 14.01 -1.94 -13.69
C CYS A 15 14.67 -3.32 -13.72
N LEU A 16 14.48 -4.14 -12.68
CA LEU A 16 15.02 -5.48 -12.52
C LEU A 16 16.56 -5.55 -12.57
N ARG A 17 17.25 -4.41 -12.42
CA ARG A 17 18.70 -4.38 -12.26
C ARG A 17 19.10 -5.09 -10.97
N GLU A 18 20.14 -5.90 -11.03
CA GLU A 18 20.77 -6.55 -9.88
C GLU A 18 21.33 -5.53 -8.88
N LEU A 19 21.06 -5.76 -7.60
CA LEU A 19 21.43 -4.92 -6.48
C LEU A 19 22.32 -5.72 -5.52
N VAL A 20 23.51 -5.17 -5.26
CA VAL A 20 24.52 -5.81 -4.42
C VAL A 20 24.60 -5.08 -3.07
N GLY A 21 24.38 -5.82 -1.98
CA GLY A 21 24.47 -5.31 -0.61
C GLY A 21 25.88 -4.82 -0.24
N GLY A 22 25.96 -3.90 0.72
CA GLY A 22 27.24 -3.47 1.32
C GLY A 22 28.04 -2.42 0.53
N ARG A 23 27.57 -2.01 -0.66
CA ARG A 23 28.23 -0.98 -1.50
C ARG A 23 27.52 0.38 -1.54
N GLY A 24 26.34 0.49 -0.93
CA GLY A 24 25.52 1.70 -0.99
C GLY A 24 24.90 1.98 -2.36
N GLU A 25 24.70 0.94 -3.18
CA GLU A 25 24.28 1.05 -4.59
C GLU A 25 22.76 1.11 -4.79
N PHE A 26 21.98 0.94 -3.72
CA PHE A 26 20.52 0.95 -3.76
C PHE A 26 19.91 1.51 -2.48
N TYR A 27 18.64 1.87 -2.59
CA TYR A 27 17.80 2.38 -1.51
C TYR A 27 16.76 1.32 -1.16
N GLU A 28 16.59 1.11 0.13
CA GLU A 28 15.46 0.38 0.70
C GLU A 28 14.42 1.39 1.15
N ILE A 29 13.19 1.22 0.66
CA ILE A 29 12.06 2.11 0.95
C ILE A 29 11.00 1.30 1.68
N ASP A 30 10.69 1.71 2.91
CA ASP A 30 9.54 1.25 3.66
C ASP A 30 8.40 2.26 3.49
N ILE A 31 7.30 1.82 2.87
CA ILE A 31 6.07 2.59 2.74
C ILE A 31 5.11 2.12 3.81
N GLN A 32 4.64 3.05 4.62
CA GLN A 32 3.57 2.84 5.59
C GLN A 32 2.46 3.84 5.31
N ALA A 33 1.30 3.33 4.89
CA ALA A 33 0.11 4.14 4.67
C ALA A 33 -1.03 3.61 5.54
N THR A 34 -1.79 4.53 6.11
CA THR A 34 -3.02 4.23 6.85
C THR A 34 -4.13 5.06 6.23
N VAL A 35 -5.24 4.43 5.88
CA VAL A 35 -6.42 5.13 5.37
C VAL A 35 -7.05 5.94 6.51
N ASP A 36 -7.56 7.12 6.19
CA ASP A 36 -8.33 7.93 7.14
C ASP A 36 -9.57 7.13 7.58
N SER A 37 -9.62 6.78 8.86
CA SER A 37 -10.72 6.06 9.47
C SER A 37 -11.82 6.99 10.00
N SER A 38 -11.74 8.30 9.69
CA SER A 38 -12.76 9.26 10.08
C SER A 38 -14.10 8.91 9.40
N PRO A 39 -15.23 9.04 10.11
CA PRO A 39 -16.54 8.81 9.51
C PRO A 39 -16.75 9.68 8.26
N PRO A 40 -17.41 9.16 7.20
CA PRO A 40 -17.70 9.95 6.03
C PRO A 40 -18.58 11.15 6.39
N ILE A 41 -18.30 12.29 5.77
CA ILE A 41 -19.20 13.46 5.85
C ILE A 41 -20.38 13.17 4.92
N LEU A 42 -21.57 13.07 5.48
CA LEU A 42 -22.80 12.91 4.71
C LEU A 42 -23.31 14.29 4.30
N ASP A 43 -23.21 14.64 3.01
CA ASP A 43 -23.56 15.95 2.45
C ASP A 43 -25.07 16.28 2.50
N SER A 44 -25.92 15.40 3.03
CA SER A 44 -27.36 15.65 3.15
C SER A 44 -27.98 14.94 4.36
N PRO A 45 -28.30 15.67 5.45
CA PRO A 45 -28.99 15.10 6.60
C PRO A 45 -30.49 14.79 6.36
N ALA A 46 -31.03 15.07 5.16
CA ALA A 46 -32.49 15.19 4.99
C ALA A 46 -33.17 14.20 4.02
N THR A 47 -32.47 13.33 3.30
CA THR A 47 -33.12 12.47 2.29
C THR A 47 -32.40 11.14 2.07
N LEU A 48 -32.03 10.45 3.14
CA LEU A 48 -31.74 9.02 3.02
C LEU A 48 -32.93 8.26 3.60
N ASP A 49 -33.69 7.63 2.72
CA ASP A 49 -34.70 6.67 3.13
C ASP A 49 -34.02 5.55 3.90
N ARG A 50 -34.60 5.15 5.04
CA ARG A 50 -33.98 4.17 5.94
C ARG A 50 -33.78 2.84 5.24
N ASP A 51 -34.74 2.46 4.39
CA ASP A 51 -34.69 1.21 3.63
C ASP A 51 -33.55 1.22 2.60
N GLU A 52 -33.28 2.39 1.99
CA GLU A 52 -32.16 2.56 1.06
C GLU A 52 -30.81 2.52 1.79
N MET A 53 -30.72 3.13 2.97
CA MET A 53 -29.52 3.01 3.82
C MET A 53 -29.24 1.55 4.19
N ASP A 54 -30.24 0.84 4.70
CA ASP A 54 -30.09 -0.55 5.12
C ASP A 54 -29.67 -1.44 3.94
N ALA A 55 -30.19 -1.18 2.74
CA ALA A 55 -29.77 -1.89 1.52
C ALA A 55 -28.32 -1.60 1.13
N GLN A 56 -27.84 -0.35 1.25
CA GLN A 56 -26.45 0.00 0.97
C GLN A 56 -25.50 -0.59 2.03
N TRP A 57 -25.87 -0.53 3.30
CA TRP A 57 -25.14 -1.17 4.38
C TRP A 57 -25.04 -2.68 4.19
N GLY A 58 -26.14 -3.34 3.80
CA GLY A 58 -26.15 -4.77 3.49
C GLY A 58 -25.15 -5.15 2.40
N LYS A 59 -25.05 -4.36 1.33
CA LYS A 59 -24.07 -4.60 0.24
C LYS A 59 -22.63 -4.49 0.73
N VAL A 60 -22.33 -3.49 1.57
CA VAL A 60 -20.98 -3.30 2.12
C VAL A 60 -20.62 -4.47 3.05
N ILE A 61 -21.55 -4.92 3.88
CA ILE A 61 -21.34 -6.07 4.77
C ILE A 61 -21.08 -7.35 3.97
N GLU A 62 -21.89 -7.63 2.94
CA GLU A 62 -21.70 -8.81 2.08
C GLU A 62 -20.34 -8.78 1.38
N GLN A 63 -19.92 -7.61 0.88
CA GLN A 63 -18.59 -7.44 0.30
C GLN A 63 -17.49 -7.72 1.32
N LEU A 64 -17.59 -7.21 2.54
CA LEU A 64 -16.61 -7.44 3.60
C LEU A 64 -16.56 -8.91 4.03
N GLU A 65 -17.69 -9.59 4.14
CA GLU A 65 -17.76 -11.02 4.47
C GLU A 65 -17.11 -11.90 3.39
N SER A 66 -17.19 -11.48 2.13
CA SER A 66 -16.56 -12.18 1.00
C SER A 66 -15.06 -11.87 0.84
N THR A 67 -14.56 -10.83 1.52
CA THR A 67 -13.18 -10.37 1.38
C THR A 67 -12.27 -11.11 2.37
N PRO A 68 -11.17 -11.74 1.92
CA PRO A 68 -10.19 -12.32 2.83
C PRO A 68 -9.69 -11.29 3.84
N GLN A 69 -9.55 -11.70 5.10
CA GLN A 69 -9.11 -10.80 6.19
C GLN A 69 -7.85 -10.02 5.84
N VAL A 70 -6.86 -10.67 5.22
CA VAL A 70 -5.60 -10.04 4.81
C VAL A 70 -5.81 -8.92 3.78
N ASP A 71 -6.79 -9.06 2.90
CA ASP A 71 -7.09 -8.06 1.88
C ASP A 71 -7.88 -6.90 2.48
N ALA A 72 -8.79 -7.18 3.43
CA ALA A 72 -9.49 -6.15 4.19
C ALA A 72 -8.54 -5.33 5.07
N GLU A 73 -7.58 -5.98 5.73
CA GLU A 73 -6.54 -5.30 6.52
C GLU A 73 -5.64 -4.44 5.63
N ASN A 74 -5.27 -4.92 4.44
CA ASN A 74 -4.51 -4.16 3.45
C ASN A 74 -5.25 -2.92 2.92
N GLN A 75 -6.58 -2.87 3.01
CA GLN A 75 -7.36 -1.67 2.67
C GLN A 75 -7.22 -0.56 3.71
N VAL A 76 -6.92 -0.91 4.98
CA VAL A 76 -6.79 0.07 6.08
C VAL A 76 -5.33 0.43 6.33
N HIS A 77 -4.47 -0.58 6.36
CA HIS A 77 -3.03 -0.44 6.59
C HIS A 77 -2.26 -1.10 5.44
N CYS A 78 -1.56 -0.28 4.67
CA CYS A 78 -0.71 -0.76 3.60
C CYS A 78 0.74 -0.62 4.01
N ARG A 79 1.44 -1.76 4.11
CA ARG A 79 2.90 -1.82 4.25
C ARG A 79 3.51 -2.43 3.00
N ARG A 80 4.43 -1.70 2.37
CA ARG A 80 5.19 -2.17 1.21
C ARG A 80 6.67 -1.86 1.40
N ARG A 81 7.52 -2.77 0.93
CA ARG A 81 8.97 -2.61 0.88
C ARG A 81 9.39 -2.61 -0.57
N LEU A 82 10.21 -1.63 -0.95
CA LEU A 82 10.78 -1.53 -2.29
C LEU A 82 12.31 -1.40 -2.21
N LEU A 83 13.00 -2.02 -3.16
CA LEU A 83 14.42 -1.89 -3.41
C LEU A 83 14.60 -1.17 -4.74
N LEU A 84 15.20 0.03 -4.71
CA LEU A 84 15.42 0.83 -5.91
C LEU A 84 16.90 1.15 -6.11
N CYS A 85 17.42 0.93 -7.32
CA CYS A 85 18.74 1.47 -7.70
C CYS A 85 18.71 3.01 -7.69
N SER A 86 19.88 3.66 -7.55
CA SER A 86 19.92 5.14 -7.45
C SER A 86 19.15 5.87 -8.56
N PRO A 87 19.24 5.49 -9.86
CA PRO A 87 18.45 6.15 -10.90
C PRO A 87 16.93 6.02 -10.70
N CYS A 88 16.44 4.82 -10.34
CA CYS A 88 15.01 4.60 -10.10
C CYS A 88 14.52 5.31 -8.84
N PHE A 89 15.37 5.40 -7.82
CA PHE A 89 15.07 6.15 -6.59
C PHE A 89 14.87 7.65 -6.88
N GLN A 90 15.73 8.28 -7.68
CA GLN A 90 15.61 9.71 -8.01
C GLN A 90 14.28 10.05 -8.70
N VAL A 91 13.81 9.19 -9.59
CA VAL A 91 12.49 9.39 -10.23
C VAL A 91 11.36 9.12 -9.23
N TRP A 92 11.52 8.10 -8.38
CA TRP A 92 10.47 7.70 -7.43
C TRP A 92 10.25 8.74 -6.33
N ILE A 93 11.29 9.39 -5.80
CA ILE A 93 11.11 10.40 -4.75
C ILE A 93 10.31 11.62 -5.21
N GLU A 94 10.39 11.94 -6.50
CA GLU A 94 9.60 13.03 -7.11
C GLU A 94 8.16 12.60 -7.42
N ASN A 95 7.96 11.34 -7.80
CA ASN A 95 6.63 10.79 -8.11
C ASN A 95 6.49 9.34 -7.59
N PRO A 96 6.20 9.17 -6.29
CA PRO A 96 6.23 7.86 -5.64
C PRO A 96 5.04 6.96 -5.99
N ALA A 97 3.92 7.56 -6.42
CA ALA A 97 2.72 6.86 -6.88
C ALA A 97 2.73 6.59 -8.40
N GLY A 98 3.67 7.18 -9.15
CA GLY A 98 3.77 7.02 -10.60
C GLY A 98 2.60 7.62 -11.38
N GLY A 99 1.91 8.64 -10.85
CA GLY A 99 0.81 9.31 -11.55
C GLY A 99 1.32 10.01 -12.82
N GLU A 100 0.53 9.93 -13.90
CA GLU A 100 0.76 10.65 -15.16
C GLU A 100 0.71 12.18 -15.00
#